data_AF-A0A8J5NDU0-F1
#
_entry.id   AF-A0A8J5NDU0-F1
#
_cell.length_a   1.000
_cell.length_b   1.000
_cell.length_c   1.000
_cell.angle_alpha   90.00
_cell.angle_beta   90.00
_cell.angle_gamma   90.00
#
_symmetry.space_group_name_H-M   'P 1'
#
loop_
_entity.id
_entity.type
_entity.pdbx_description
1 polymer ?
#
loop_
_entity_poly.entity_id
_entity_poly.type
_entity_poly.pdbx_seq_one_letter_code
_entity_poly.pdbx_strand_id
1 'polypeptide(L)'
;MALYHRLQHLKLSEEDMCFFGFPLSHWQIGKARLPNPENEYSIITRPDRRICRRCKTAYRVDHFGRSVSPELCGYHWGKLSTKSVPFYYCCRGPVSSEPCCIAPQHVSDEIDPKKLDGFIKTNLNSNFNKESVYALDCEMVFTTGGMDVAAITVVDSNCQVVYETLVLPDAPILDYTTQHSGLIEQQFLGVTTRLRDVHMQLLTLVGKNTILVGHGLNHDLLRLKVVHDHVVDTSVLYPHPRGLPFRSSLIFLKNRYLGRGPKIDTVLKCRGDAQATMQLARLKCFT
;
A
#
# COMPACT_ATOMS: atom_id res chain seq x y z
N MET A 1 16.58 -26.68 -2.74
CA MET A 1 16.01 -26.06 -1.52
C MET A 1 14.80 -25.22 -1.91
N ALA A 2 13.64 -25.41 -1.27
CA ALA A 2 12.41 -24.66 -1.57
C ALA A 2 12.58 -23.15 -1.32
N LEU A 3 11.86 -22.30 -2.07
CA LEU A 3 11.93 -20.84 -1.93
C LEU A 3 11.67 -20.37 -0.49
N TYR A 4 10.70 -20.99 0.18
CA TYR A 4 10.34 -20.72 1.57
C TYR A 4 11.55 -20.72 2.50
N HIS A 5 12.39 -21.76 2.45
CA HIS A 5 13.56 -21.87 3.33
C HIS A 5 14.63 -20.82 3.03
N ARG A 6 14.83 -20.47 1.75
CA ARG A 6 15.79 -19.42 1.37
C ARG A 6 15.36 -18.03 1.86
N LEU A 7 14.06 -17.77 1.91
CA LEU A 7 13.52 -16.50 2.38
C LEU A 7 13.49 -16.36 3.90
N GLN A 8 13.67 -17.43 4.67
CA GLN A 8 13.61 -17.36 6.15
C GLN A 8 14.59 -16.35 6.75
N HIS A 9 15.80 -16.26 6.19
CA HIS A 9 16.85 -15.35 6.66
C HIS A 9 16.68 -13.91 6.14
N LEU A 10 15.72 -13.68 5.25
CA LEU A 10 15.43 -12.37 4.65
C LEU A 10 14.15 -11.75 5.21
N LYS A 11 13.48 -12.42 6.15
CA LYS A 11 12.30 -11.89 6.85
C LYS A 11 12.72 -10.69 7.69
N LEU A 12 11.83 -9.71 7.77
CA LEU A 12 11.98 -8.61 8.71
C LEU A 12 11.95 -9.16 10.15
N SER A 13 12.84 -8.64 11.01
CA SER A 13 12.73 -8.85 12.45
C SER A 13 11.54 -8.06 13.02
N GLU A 14 11.10 -8.35 14.25
CA GLU A 14 10.06 -7.54 14.89
C GLU A 14 10.51 -6.08 15.08
N GLU A 15 11.81 -5.85 15.33
CA GLU A 15 12.40 -4.51 15.42
C GLU A 15 12.32 -3.78 14.08
N ASP A 16 12.65 -4.45 12.97
CA ASP A 16 12.49 -3.88 11.63
C ASP A 16 11.03 -3.58 11.32
N MET A 17 10.12 -4.51 11.63
CA MET A 17 8.69 -4.32 11.42
C MET A 17 8.16 -3.09 12.20
N CYS A 18 8.61 -2.91 13.44
CA CYS A 18 8.34 -1.73 14.25
C CYS A 18 8.89 -0.45 13.60
N PHE A 19 10.16 -0.48 13.20
CA PHE A 19 10.84 0.67 12.58
C PHE A 19 10.17 1.10 11.26
N PHE A 20 9.79 0.14 10.41
CA PHE A 20 9.13 0.36 9.13
C PHE A 20 7.59 0.46 9.24
N GLY A 21 7.05 0.63 10.45
CA GLY A 21 5.64 0.97 10.67
C GLY A 21 4.65 -0.12 10.25
N PHE A 22 5.02 -1.40 10.33
CA PHE A 22 4.08 -2.49 10.10
C PHE A 22 3.04 -2.59 11.22
N PRO A 23 1.78 -2.94 10.92
CA PRO A 23 0.80 -3.26 11.95
C PRO A 23 1.24 -4.50 12.72
N LEU A 24 1.41 -4.36 14.03
CA LEU A 24 1.84 -5.44 14.93
C LEU A 24 0.68 -5.95 15.77
N SER A 25 0.88 -7.15 16.32
CA SER A 25 -0.06 -7.79 17.22
C SER A 25 -0.39 -6.92 18.43
N HIS A 26 -1.68 -6.77 18.72
CA HIS A 26 -2.19 -6.18 19.95
C HIS A 26 -2.79 -7.25 20.87
N TRP A 27 -2.87 -6.96 22.17
CA TRP A 27 -3.43 -7.90 23.16
C TRP A 27 -4.95 -8.07 23.03
N GLN A 28 -5.66 -7.02 22.59
CA GLN A 28 -7.08 -7.09 22.22
C GLN A 28 -7.22 -7.68 20.81
N ILE A 29 -8.04 -8.73 20.70
CA ILE A 29 -8.42 -9.34 19.41
C ILE A 29 -9.11 -8.29 18.54
N GLY A 30 -8.87 -8.34 17.23
CA GLY A 30 -9.45 -7.39 16.28
C GLY A 30 -8.74 -6.05 16.22
N LYS A 31 -7.65 -5.85 16.98
CA LYS A 31 -6.86 -4.62 16.98
C LYS A 31 -5.42 -4.84 16.58
N ALA A 32 -4.81 -3.79 16.05
CA ALA A 32 -3.36 -3.71 15.84
C ALA A 32 -2.74 -2.61 16.69
N ARG A 33 -1.43 -2.71 16.90
CA ARG A 33 -0.60 -1.60 17.39
C ARG A 33 0.30 -1.11 16.26
N LEU A 34 0.52 0.19 16.23
CA LEU A 34 1.56 0.83 15.43
C LEU A 34 2.48 1.58 16.41
N PRO A 35 3.62 1.02 16.79
CA PRO A 35 4.61 1.77 17.54
C PRO A 35 5.21 2.85 16.64
N ASN A 36 5.45 4.05 17.18
CA ASN A 36 6.08 5.19 16.47
C ASN A 36 5.49 5.46 15.07
N PRO A 37 4.15 5.60 14.94
CA PRO A 37 3.49 5.74 13.64
C PRO A 37 3.99 6.94 12.84
N GLU A 38 4.48 7.99 13.50
CA GLU A 38 5.06 9.20 12.90
C GLU A 38 6.31 8.95 12.05
N ASN A 39 6.98 7.81 12.22
CA ASN A 39 8.14 7.45 11.40
C ASN A 39 7.75 7.18 9.93
N GLU A 40 6.56 6.64 9.70
CA GLU A 40 6.10 6.23 8.36
C GLU A 40 4.80 6.89 7.91
N TYR A 41 3.99 7.39 8.84
CA TYR A 41 2.65 7.88 8.57
C TYR A 41 2.45 9.30 9.07
N SER A 42 1.70 10.08 8.30
CA SER A 42 1.12 11.31 8.83
C SER A 42 -0.06 10.95 9.75
N ILE A 43 -0.14 11.59 10.92
CA ILE A 43 -1.13 11.24 11.95
C ILE A 43 -2.18 12.34 12.11
N ILE A 44 -3.42 11.91 12.31
CA ILE A 44 -4.52 12.81 12.65
C ILE A 44 -4.30 13.32 14.07
N THR A 45 -4.01 14.62 14.20
CA THR A 45 -3.83 15.28 15.50
C THR A 45 -5.14 15.87 16.04
N ARG A 46 -6.10 16.15 15.15
CA ARG A 46 -7.39 16.76 15.49
C ARG A 46 -8.54 16.07 14.75
N PRO A 47 -9.63 15.67 15.43
CA PRO A 47 -10.74 14.98 14.78
C PRO A 47 -11.40 15.76 13.64
N ASP A 48 -11.50 17.08 13.76
CA ASP A 48 -12.20 17.99 12.85
C ASP A 48 -11.33 18.60 11.75
N ARG A 49 -10.06 18.19 11.65
CA ARG A 49 -9.08 18.78 10.73
C ARG A 49 -8.22 17.72 10.07
N ARG A 50 -7.86 17.94 8.81
CA ARG A 50 -6.95 17.10 8.03
C ARG A 50 -5.96 17.97 7.24
N ILE A 51 -4.86 17.37 6.80
CA ILE A 51 -3.92 17.95 5.84
C ILE A 51 -4.13 17.30 4.48
N CYS A 52 -4.32 18.11 3.43
CA CYS A 52 -4.51 17.58 2.09
C CYS A 52 -3.22 16.92 1.58
N ARG A 53 -3.29 15.66 1.18
CA ARG A 53 -2.15 14.92 0.63
C ARG A 53 -1.60 15.56 -0.64
N ARG A 54 -2.45 16.26 -1.40
CA ARG A 54 -2.13 16.89 -2.69
C ARG A 54 -1.53 18.28 -2.52
N CYS A 55 -2.37 19.24 -2.15
CA CYS A 55 -2.00 20.66 -2.06
C CYS A 55 -1.34 21.06 -0.73
N LYS A 56 -1.28 20.15 0.25
CA LYS A 56 -0.74 20.38 1.61
C LYS A 56 -1.51 21.38 2.46
N THR A 57 -2.59 21.96 1.95
CA THR A 57 -3.49 22.84 2.72
C THR A 57 -4.24 22.05 3.79
N ALA A 58 -4.37 22.64 4.98
CA ALA A 58 -5.20 22.09 6.02
C ALA A 58 -6.67 22.44 5.78
N TYR A 59 -7.56 21.47 5.95
CA TYR A 59 -9.00 21.64 5.73
C TYR A 59 -9.80 21.01 6.88
N ARG A 60 -11.03 21.47 7.06
CA ARG A 60 -11.94 20.98 8.09
C ARG A 60 -12.83 19.87 7.54
N VAL A 61 -13.14 18.90 8.39
CA VAL A 61 -14.02 17.78 8.06
C VAL A 61 -15.15 17.64 9.08
N ASP A 62 -16.29 17.14 8.62
CA ASP A 62 -17.41 16.75 9.49
C ASP A 62 -17.14 15.41 10.20
N HIS A 63 -18.11 14.94 10.98
CA HIS A 63 -18.01 13.67 11.70
C HIS A 63 -18.02 12.42 10.80
N PHE A 64 -18.39 12.56 9.51
CA PHE A 64 -18.28 11.52 8.49
C PHE A 64 -16.97 11.60 7.68
N GLY A 65 -16.12 12.59 7.96
CA GLY A 65 -14.86 12.82 7.26
C GLY A 65 -15.00 13.59 5.94
N ARG A 66 -16.17 14.17 5.66
CA ARG A 66 -16.40 14.98 4.45
C ARG A 66 -15.87 16.39 4.66
N SER A 67 -15.32 16.99 3.60
CA SER A 67 -14.91 18.40 3.64
C SER A 67 -16.11 19.29 3.96
N VAL A 68 -15.95 20.22 4.91
CA VAL A 68 -16.99 21.22 5.22
C VAL A 68 -16.91 22.46 4.33
N SER A 69 -15.79 22.64 3.62
CA SER A 69 -15.60 23.75 2.67
C SER A 69 -15.76 23.24 1.23
N PRO A 70 -16.42 24.01 0.34
CA PRO A 70 -16.54 23.71 -1.09
C PRO A 70 -15.27 24.08 -1.89
N GLU A 71 -14.15 24.40 -1.23
CA GLU A 71 -12.89 24.75 -1.88
C GLU A 71 -12.38 23.63 -2.79
N LEU A 72 -12.03 24.01 -4.03
CA LEU A 72 -11.40 23.13 -4.99
C LEU A 72 -9.94 22.90 -4.61
N CYS A 73 -9.47 21.66 -4.74
CA CYS A 73 -8.09 21.31 -4.50
C CYS A 73 -7.28 21.48 -5.79
N GLY A 74 -6.55 22.58 -5.93
CA GLY A 74 -5.52 22.77 -6.96
C GLY A 74 -4.21 22.06 -6.58
N TYR A 75 -3.67 21.20 -7.45
CA TYR A 75 -2.40 20.51 -7.19
C TYR A 75 -1.61 20.11 -8.44
N HIS A 76 -0.33 19.77 -8.25
CA HIS A 76 0.51 19.08 -9.22
C HIS A 76 0.62 17.61 -8.80
N TRP A 77 0.17 16.67 -9.65
CA TRP A 77 0.25 15.24 -9.31
C TRP A 77 1.66 14.65 -9.48
N GLY A 78 2.44 15.22 -10.40
CA GLY A 78 3.80 14.78 -10.70
C GLY A 78 4.78 15.29 -9.65
N LYS A 79 5.76 14.46 -9.28
CA LYS A 79 6.82 14.87 -8.35
C LYS A 79 7.58 16.08 -8.89
N LEU A 80 8.13 16.89 -7.99
CA LEU A 80 9.08 17.94 -8.34
C LEU A 80 10.44 17.31 -8.66
N SER A 81 11.03 17.64 -9.81
CA SER A 81 12.38 17.20 -10.16
C SER A 81 13.41 17.95 -9.31
N THR A 82 14.35 17.21 -8.72
CA THR A 82 15.48 17.78 -7.94
C THR A 82 16.71 18.05 -8.81
N LYS A 83 16.53 18.20 -10.13
CA LYS A 83 17.60 18.55 -11.07
C LYS A 83 17.93 20.05 -10.95
N SER A 84 19.02 20.48 -11.59
CA SER A 84 19.51 21.87 -11.56
C SER A 84 18.45 22.91 -11.92
N VAL A 85 17.50 22.57 -12.79
CA VAL A 85 16.30 23.36 -13.05
C VAL A 85 15.08 22.54 -12.60
N PRO A 86 14.49 22.84 -11.44
CA PRO A 86 13.35 22.10 -10.92
C PRO A 86 12.09 22.32 -11.79
N PHE A 87 11.38 21.23 -12.09
CA PHE A 87 10.11 21.25 -12.81
C PHE A 87 9.19 20.13 -12.31
N TYR A 88 7.88 20.29 -12.45
CA TYR A 88 6.92 19.24 -12.12
C TYR A 88 6.82 18.20 -13.25
N TYR A 89 6.89 16.91 -12.93
CA TYR A 89 6.79 15.85 -13.95
C TYR A 89 5.42 15.79 -14.65
N CYS A 90 4.37 16.36 -14.05
CA CYS A 90 3.00 16.36 -14.60
C CYS A 90 2.82 17.34 -15.77
N CYS A 91 3.23 18.60 -15.59
CA CYS A 91 3.01 19.67 -16.58
C CYS A 91 4.29 20.24 -17.18
N ARG A 92 5.46 19.82 -16.67
CA ARG A 92 6.79 20.40 -17.00
C ARG A 92 6.93 21.88 -16.66
N GLY A 93 6.00 22.45 -15.91
CA GLY A 93 6.08 23.82 -15.40
C GLY A 93 7.13 23.98 -14.29
N PRO A 94 7.70 25.19 -14.12
CA PRO A 94 8.57 25.53 -13.00
C PRO A 94 7.86 25.47 -11.63
N VAL A 95 8.62 25.63 -10.54
CA VAL A 95 8.08 25.61 -9.16
C VAL A 95 7.00 26.65 -8.92
N SER A 96 7.12 27.82 -9.57
CA SER A 96 6.16 28.93 -9.48
C SER A 96 4.90 28.73 -10.31
N SER A 97 4.77 27.63 -11.07
CA SER A 97 3.57 27.38 -11.85
C SER A 97 2.35 27.14 -10.98
N GLU A 98 1.25 27.79 -11.36
CA GLU A 98 -0.09 27.48 -10.87
C GLU A 98 -0.39 25.98 -10.98
N PRO A 99 -1.22 25.42 -10.09
CA PRO A 99 -1.53 24.00 -10.12
C PRO A 99 -2.11 23.54 -11.47
N CYS A 100 -1.58 22.45 -12.03
CA CYS A 100 -2.01 21.95 -13.34
C CYS A 100 -3.21 20.99 -13.27
N CYS A 101 -3.68 20.66 -12.07
CA CYS A 101 -4.83 19.80 -11.85
C CYS A 101 -5.72 20.39 -10.77
N ILE A 102 -7.03 20.14 -10.92
CA ILE A 102 -8.06 20.58 -9.98
C ILE A 102 -8.89 19.37 -9.63
N ALA A 103 -9.07 19.13 -8.33
CA ALA A 103 -9.99 18.13 -7.81
C ALA A 103 -11.14 18.82 -7.07
N PRO A 104 -12.36 18.26 -7.10
CA PRO A 104 -13.52 18.85 -6.45
C PRO A 104 -13.40 18.89 -4.92
N GLN A 105 -12.53 18.06 -4.33
CA GLN A 105 -12.35 17.97 -2.89
C GLN A 105 -10.89 17.69 -2.52
N HIS A 106 -10.53 18.08 -1.30
CA HIS A 106 -9.28 17.68 -0.66
C HIS A 106 -9.34 16.22 -0.20
N VAL A 107 -8.18 15.57 -0.12
CA VAL A 107 -8.04 14.17 0.31
C VAL A 107 -6.91 14.05 1.32
N SER A 108 -7.01 13.11 2.27
CA SER A 108 -5.95 12.87 3.27
C SER A 108 -5.58 11.39 3.31
N ASP A 109 -4.28 11.11 3.48
CA ASP A 109 -3.73 9.79 3.80
C ASP A 109 -3.33 9.66 5.27
N GLU A 110 -3.63 10.68 6.10
CA GLU A 110 -3.37 10.64 7.52
C GLU A 110 -4.13 9.50 8.21
N ILE A 111 -3.50 8.89 9.21
CA ILE A 111 -4.09 7.81 9.99
C ILE A 111 -4.44 8.29 11.39
N ASP A 112 -5.50 7.72 11.96
CA ASP A 112 -5.79 7.85 13.39
C ASP A 112 -5.20 6.62 14.10
N PRO A 113 -4.03 6.73 14.75
CA PRO A 113 -3.41 5.58 15.43
C PRO A 113 -4.23 5.06 16.61
N LYS A 114 -5.27 5.80 17.05
CA LYS A 114 -6.20 5.35 18.08
C LYS A 114 -7.36 4.51 17.52
N LYS A 115 -7.54 4.48 16.20
CA LYS A 115 -8.61 3.74 15.50
C LYS A 115 -8.04 2.61 14.65
N LEU A 116 -7.30 1.70 15.29
CA LEU A 116 -6.70 0.52 14.65
C LEU A 116 -7.53 -0.76 14.92
N ASP A 117 -8.84 -0.67 14.68
CA ASP A 117 -9.80 -1.76 14.88
C ASP A 117 -10.16 -2.48 13.56
N GLY A 118 -10.65 -3.71 13.68
CA GLY A 118 -11.03 -4.57 12.56
C GLY A 118 -9.86 -5.32 11.91
N PHE A 119 -8.75 -5.50 12.65
CA PHE A 119 -7.59 -6.23 12.16
C PHE A 119 -7.75 -7.75 12.32
N ILE A 120 -7.43 -8.49 11.27
CA ILE A 120 -7.29 -9.95 11.34
C ILE A 120 -5.84 -10.36 11.57
N LYS A 121 -5.65 -11.48 12.26
CA LYS A 121 -4.33 -12.08 12.48
C LYS A 121 -4.24 -13.41 11.76
N THR A 122 -3.30 -13.51 10.83
CA THR A 122 -3.14 -14.68 9.96
C THR A 122 -2.50 -15.88 10.67
N ASN A 123 -1.75 -15.65 11.76
CA ASN A 123 -1.05 -16.72 12.47
C ASN A 123 -1.96 -17.57 13.40
N LEU A 124 -3.21 -17.16 13.62
CA LEU A 124 -4.17 -17.90 14.45
C LEU A 124 -4.81 -19.09 13.71
N ASN A 125 -4.71 -19.12 12.37
CA ASN A 125 -5.31 -20.19 11.59
C ASN A 125 -4.36 -21.40 11.53
N SER A 126 -4.49 -22.29 12.51
CA SER A 126 -3.65 -23.50 12.69
C SER A 126 -3.86 -24.57 11.62
N ASN A 127 -4.91 -24.43 10.79
CA ASN A 127 -5.24 -25.37 9.72
C ASN A 127 -4.22 -25.36 8.56
N PHE A 128 -3.32 -24.37 8.51
CA PHE A 128 -2.27 -24.26 7.49
C PHE A 128 -0.89 -24.56 8.08
N ASN A 129 -0.54 -25.85 8.17
CA ASN A 129 0.83 -26.26 8.46
C ASN A 129 1.74 -26.24 7.21
N LYS A 130 1.19 -25.99 6.01
CA LYS A 130 1.95 -25.95 4.76
C LYS A 130 2.80 -24.67 4.67
N GLU A 131 4.09 -24.87 4.49
CA GLU A 131 5.03 -23.80 4.16
C GLU A 131 4.71 -23.21 2.79
N SER A 132 4.50 -21.90 2.74
CA SER A 132 4.05 -21.20 1.53
C SER A 132 4.68 -19.81 1.40
N VAL A 133 4.77 -19.30 0.18
CA VAL A 133 5.24 -17.95 -0.11
C VAL A 133 4.27 -17.34 -1.10
N TYR A 134 3.72 -16.18 -0.74
CA TYR A 134 2.87 -15.39 -1.63
C TYR A 134 3.41 -13.97 -1.71
N ALA A 135 3.27 -13.34 -2.87
CA ALA A 135 3.45 -11.90 -2.98
C ALA A 135 2.08 -11.22 -3.10
N LEU A 136 1.96 -10.06 -2.49
CA LEU A 136 0.74 -9.28 -2.42
C LEU A 136 1.04 -7.83 -2.77
N ASP A 137 0.12 -7.20 -3.49
CA ASP A 137 0.11 -5.77 -3.78
C ASP A 137 -1.34 -5.29 -3.88
N CYS A 138 -1.61 -4.08 -3.42
CA CYS A 138 -2.91 -3.45 -3.47
C CYS A 138 -2.88 -2.14 -4.25
N GLU A 139 -4.03 -1.80 -4.83
CA GLU A 139 -4.29 -0.42 -5.24
C GLU A 139 -5.23 0.24 -4.24
N MET A 140 -4.96 1.50 -3.93
CA MET A 140 -5.70 2.28 -2.94
C MET A 140 -6.42 3.46 -3.58
N VAL A 141 -7.49 3.90 -2.92
CA VAL A 141 -8.27 5.08 -3.27
C VAL A 141 -8.39 5.99 -2.06
N PHE A 142 -8.69 7.26 -2.31
CA PHE A 142 -9.08 8.17 -1.23
C PHE A 142 -10.57 8.06 -0.97
N THR A 143 -10.94 7.92 0.30
CA THR A 143 -12.32 7.90 0.79
C THR A 143 -12.52 9.01 1.82
N THR A 144 -13.76 9.23 2.29
CA THR A 144 -14.02 10.13 3.42
C THR A 144 -13.34 9.65 4.72
N GLY A 145 -13.00 8.36 4.83
CA GLY A 145 -12.26 7.78 5.95
C GLY A 145 -10.73 7.89 5.82
N GLY A 146 -10.23 8.49 4.74
CA GLY A 146 -8.81 8.48 4.36
C GLY A 146 -8.53 7.46 3.26
N MET A 147 -7.27 7.05 3.11
CA MET A 147 -6.88 6.07 2.11
C MET A 147 -7.37 4.66 2.48
N ASP A 148 -7.94 3.93 1.51
CA ASP A 148 -8.47 2.57 1.68
C ASP A 148 -8.15 1.68 0.46
N VAL A 149 -8.18 0.36 0.66
CA VAL A 149 -7.93 -0.63 -0.41
C VAL A 149 -9.11 -0.69 -1.37
N ALA A 150 -8.81 -0.71 -2.67
CA ALA A 150 -9.83 -0.82 -3.73
C ALA A 150 -9.54 -1.93 -4.75
N ALA A 151 -8.33 -2.48 -4.75
CA ALA A 151 -7.98 -3.69 -5.47
C ALA A 151 -6.87 -4.43 -4.73
N ILE A 152 -6.84 -5.75 -4.88
CA ILE A 152 -5.79 -6.60 -4.33
C ILE A 152 -5.45 -7.70 -5.34
N THR A 153 -4.17 -7.98 -5.49
CA THR A 153 -3.68 -9.19 -6.18
C THR A 153 -2.72 -9.95 -5.27
N VAL A 154 -2.88 -11.27 -5.23
CA VAL A 154 -2.02 -12.22 -4.55
C VAL A 154 -1.52 -13.23 -5.58
N VAL A 155 -0.20 -13.43 -5.62
CA VAL A 155 0.46 -14.39 -6.51
C VAL A 155 1.28 -15.40 -5.72
N ASP A 156 1.37 -16.63 -6.23
CA ASP A 156 2.20 -17.68 -5.65
C ASP A 156 3.70 -17.50 -5.96
N SER A 157 4.51 -18.46 -5.49
CA SER A 157 5.96 -18.49 -5.73
C SER A 157 6.36 -18.63 -7.21
N ASN A 158 5.44 -19.08 -8.07
CA ASN A 158 5.60 -19.18 -9.51
C ASN A 158 5.06 -17.94 -10.25
N CYS A 159 4.70 -16.88 -9.50
CA CYS A 159 4.11 -15.65 -10.02
C CYS A 159 2.74 -15.85 -10.68
N GLN A 160 2.05 -16.95 -10.38
CA GLN A 160 0.69 -17.21 -10.82
C GLN A 160 -0.31 -16.56 -9.87
N VAL A 161 -1.34 -15.92 -10.44
CA VAL A 161 -2.40 -15.28 -9.65
C VAL A 161 -3.21 -16.35 -8.93
N VAL A 162 -3.27 -16.26 -7.60
CA VAL A 162 -4.07 -17.15 -6.75
C VAL A 162 -5.29 -16.46 -6.15
N TYR A 163 -5.26 -15.12 -6.08
CA TYR A 163 -6.42 -14.31 -5.74
C TYR A 163 -6.28 -12.93 -6.35
N GLU A 164 -7.35 -12.40 -6.92
CA GLU A 164 -7.39 -11.05 -7.46
C GLU A 164 -8.83 -10.54 -7.46
N THR A 165 -9.05 -9.33 -6.94
CA THR A 165 -10.40 -8.74 -6.91
C THR A 165 -10.36 -7.23 -6.76
N LEU A 166 -11.45 -6.58 -7.16
CA LEU A 166 -11.78 -5.22 -6.75
C LEU A 166 -12.47 -5.26 -5.38
N VAL A 167 -12.24 -4.23 -4.57
CA VAL A 167 -12.80 -4.09 -3.23
C VAL A 167 -13.56 -2.79 -3.18
N LEU A 168 -14.85 -2.83 -2.82
CA LEU A 168 -15.63 -1.62 -2.64
C LEU A 168 -15.46 -1.14 -1.18
N PRO A 169 -14.81 0.00 -0.92
CA PRO A 169 -14.67 0.53 0.43
C PRO A 169 -16.01 0.83 1.08
N ASP A 170 -16.07 0.75 2.41
CA ASP A 170 -17.29 1.08 3.16
C ASP A 170 -17.51 2.60 3.21
N ALA A 171 -16.43 3.37 3.25
CA ALA A 171 -16.47 4.82 3.16
C ALA A 171 -16.61 5.28 1.69
N PRO A 172 -17.40 6.33 1.39
CA PRO A 172 -17.52 6.86 0.04
C PRO A 172 -16.17 7.22 -0.56
N ILE A 173 -15.93 6.76 -1.79
CA ILE A 173 -14.73 7.09 -2.57
C ILE A 173 -14.81 8.56 -2.99
N LEU A 174 -13.74 9.30 -2.69
CA LEU A 174 -13.54 10.70 -3.11
C LEU A 174 -12.71 10.77 -4.38
N ASP A 175 -11.74 9.87 -4.55
CA ASP A 175 -10.85 9.86 -5.70
C ASP A 175 -10.20 8.49 -5.91
N TYR A 176 -10.32 7.96 -7.14
CA TYR A 176 -9.79 6.65 -7.52
C TYR A 176 -8.26 6.62 -7.68
N THR A 177 -7.60 7.77 -7.71
CA THR A 177 -6.17 7.94 -7.97
C THR A 177 -5.71 7.33 -9.29
N THR A 178 -6.56 7.37 -10.32
CA THR A 178 -6.40 6.66 -11.61
C THR A 178 -5.01 6.75 -12.22
N GLN A 179 -4.33 7.89 -12.11
CA GLN A 179 -2.96 8.08 -12.63
C GLN A 179 -1.92 7.17 -11.96
N HIS A 180 -2.15 6.77 -10.71
CA HIS A 180 -1.30 5.89 -9.92
C HIS A 180 -1.87 4.47 -9.84
N SER A 181 -3.18 4.33 -9.64
CA SER A 181 -3.84 3.04 -9.40
C SER A 181 -4.28 2.32 -10.69
N GLY A 182 -4.51 3.06 -11.76
CA GLY A 182 -5.19 2.57 -12.96
C GLY A 182 -6.69 2.31 -12.78
N LEU A 183 -7.25 2.61 -11.60
CA LEU A 183 -8.66 2.37 -11.28
C LEU A 183 -9.56 3.50 -11.80
N ILE A 184 -10.72 3.13 -12.34
CA ILE A 184 -11.78 4.06 -12.77
C ILE A 184 -13.12 3.67 -12.18
N GLU A 185 -14.00 4.65 -11.99
CA GLU A 185 -15.33 4.46 -11.38
C GLU A 185 -16.16 3.37 -12.06
N GLN A 186 -16.09 3.27 -13.39
CA GLN A 186 -16.85 2.30 -14.17
C GLN A 186 -16.51 0.85 -13.81
N GLN A 187 -15.30 0.57 -13.33
CA GLN A 187 -14.90 -0.78 -12.90
C GLN A 187 -15.62 -1.23 -11.62
N PHE A 188 -16.18 -0.29 -10.84
CA PHE A 188 -16.87 -0.58 -9.59
C PHE A 188 -18.37 -0.82 -9.77
N LEU A 189 -18.89 -0.70 -10.99
CA LEU A 189 -20.29 -1.01 -11.28
C LEU A 189 -20.56 -2.49 -11.00
N GLY A 190 -21.45 -2.76 -10.04
CA GLY A 190 -21.81 -4.11 -9.63
C GLY A 190 -20.81 -4.82 -8.70
N VAL A 191 -19.72 -4.16 -8.29
CA VAL A 191 -18.77 -4.72 -7.33
C VAL A 191 -19.41 -4.74 -5.94
N THR A 192 -19.50 -5.92 -5.33
CA THR A 192 -20.05 -6.11 -3.99
C THR A 192 -19.02 -6.56 -2.96
N THR A 193 -17.84 -6.99 -3.41
CA THR A 193 -16.76 -7.48 -2.55
C THR A 193 -16.32 -6.40 -1.56
N ARG A 194 -16.29 -6.73 -0.28
CA ARG A 194 -15.86 -5.86 0.83
C ARG A 194 -14.57 -6.35 1.44
N LEU A 195 -13.96 -5.53 2.31
CA LEU A 195 -12.74 -5.89 3.03
C LEU A 195 -12.88 -7.20 3.83
N ARG A 196 -14.06 -7.46 4.41
CA ARG A 196 -14.33 -8.73 5.11
C ARG A 196 -14.23 -9.95 4.20
N ASP A 197 -14.61 -9.83 2.93
CA ASP A 197 -14.58 -10.93 1.97
C ASP A 197 -13.12 -11.21 1.58
N VAL A 198 -12.32 -10.15 1.43
CA VAL A 198 -10.86 -10.24 1.29
C VAL A 198 -10.23 -10.89 2.51
N HIS A 199 -10.64 -10.53 3.74
CA HIS A 199 -10.14 -11.19 4.96
C HIS A 199 -10.40 -12.68 4.96
N MET A 200 -11.63 -13.10 4.66
CA MET A 200 -11.99 -14.52 4.58
C MET A 200 -11.10 -15.24 3.56
N GLN A 201 -10.93 -14.67 2.37
CA GLN A 201 -10.11 -15.27 1.34
C GLN A 201 -8.62 -15.34 1.74
N LEU A 202 -8.06 -14.25 2.30
CA LEU A 202 -6.68 -14.22 2.76
C LEU A 202 -6.44 -15.26 3.86
N LEU A 203 -7.39 -15.48 4.77
CA LEU A 203 -7.29 -16.51 5.80
C LEU A 203 -7.32 -17.95 5.25
N THR A 204 -7.76 -18.16 4.00
CA THR A 204 -7.65 -19.44 3.29
C THR A 204 -6.31 -19.65 2.59
N LEU A 205 -5.52 -18.59 2.42
CA LEU A 205 -4.25 -18.62 1.69
C LEU A 205 -3.05 -18.44 2.63
N VAL A 206 -3.18 -17.54 3.60
CA VAL A 206 -2.09 -17.03 4.44
C VAL A 206 -2.28 -17.53 5.87
N GLY A 207 -1.35 -18.37 6.32
CA GLY A 207 -1.29 -18.91 7.67
C GLY A 207 -0.01 -18.55 8.40
N LYS A 208 0.23 -19.18 9.56
CA LYS A 208 1.44 -18.99 10.37
C LYS A 208 2.75 -19.31 9.63
N ASN A 209 2.73 -20.31 8.74
CA ASN A 209 3.89 -20.78 7.98
C ASN A 209 3.92 -20.20 6.55
N THR A 210 3.24 -19.08 6.33
CA THR A 210 3.30 -18.34 5.08
C THR A 210 4.31 -17.21 5.21
N ILE A 211 5.09 -16.94 4.16
CA ILE A 211 5.84 -15.70 4.02
C ILE A 211 5.09 -14.81 3.02
N LEU A 212 4.80 -13.58 3.42
CA LEU A 212 4.31 -12.54 2.52
C LEU A 212 5.46 -11.72 1.96
N VAL A 213 5.44 -11.51 0.64
CA VAL A 213 6.41 -10.70 -0.09
C VAL A 213 5.73 -9.47 -0.67
N GLY A 214 6.38 -8.30 -0.61
CA GLY A 214 5.81 -7.05 -1.12
C GLY A 214 6.81 -5.94 -1.31
N HIS A 215 6.34 -4.71 -1.52
CA HIS A 215 7.18 -3.51 -1.62
C HIS A 215 6.57 -2.34 -0.85
N GLY A 216 7.06 -2.06 0.36
CA GLY A 216 6.37 -1.13 1.27
C GLY A 216 5.07 -1.72 1.80
N LEU A 217 5.08 -3.03 2.07
CA LEU A 217 3.92 -3.85 2.42
C LEU A 217 3.28 -3.42 3.74
N ASN A 218 3.95 -2.59 4.55
CA ASN A 218 3.38 -1.94 5.72
C ASN A 218 2.13 -1.13 5.35
N HIS A 219 2.15 -0.45 4.19
CA HIS A 219 1.00 0.33 3.71
C HIS A 219 -0.17 -0.57 3.31
N ASP A 220 0.09 -1.64 2.55
CA ASP A 220 -0.92 -2.61 2.16
C ASP A 220 -1.55 -3.29 3.37
N LEU A 221 -0.73 -3.84 4.28
CA LEU A 221 -1.22 -4.58 5.46
C LEU A 221 -1.99 -3.67 6.41
N LEU A 222 -1.62 -2.39 6.49
CA LEU A 222 -2.38 -1.43 7.28
C LEU A 222 -3.79 -1.20 6.71
N ARG A 223 -3.92 -1.02 5.39
CA ARG A 223 -5.23 -0.77 4.74
C ARG A 223 -6.05 -2.04 4.60
N LEU A 224 -5.40 -3.17 4.39
CA LEU A 224 -6.03 -4.49 4.49
C LEU A 224 -6.42 -4.84 5.92
N LYS A 225 -5.96 -4.11 6.94
CA LYS A 225 -6.16 -4.46 8.35
C LYS A 225 -5.70 -5.90 8.66
N VAL A 226 -4.49 -6.24 8.25
CA VAL A 226 -3.89 -7.57 8.45
C VAL A 226 -2.64 -7.45 9.29
N VAL A 227 -2.54 -8.27 10.34
CA VAL A 227 -1.30 -8.51 11.09
C VAL A 227 -0.71 -9.84 10.62
N HIS A 228 0.55 -9.82 10.18
CA HIS A 228 1.29 -10.99 9.74
C HIS A 228 2.78 -10.86 10.10
N ASP A 229 3.34 -11.91 10.71
CA ASP A 229 4.67 -11.86 11.34
C ASP A 229 5.82 -12.22 10.36
N HIS A 230 5.52 -12.85 9.23
CA HIS A 230 6.52 -13.36 8.30
C HIS A 230 6.52 -12.57 6.99
N VAL A 231 7.17 -11.41 7.01
CA VAL A 231 7.22 -10.50 5.87
C VAL A 231 8.63 -10.39 5.29
N VAL A 232 8.73 -10.45 3.96
CA VAL A 232 9.91 -10.05 3.18
C VAL A 232 9.53 -8.83 2.35
N ASP A 233 10.11 -7.68 2.67
CA ASP A 233 9.81 -6.43 1.97
C ASP A 233 10.94 -6.06 1.01
N THR A 234 10.63 -5.99 -0.29
CA THR A 234 11.62 -5.69 -1.33
C THR A 234 12.16 -4.26 -1.25
N SER A 235 11.46 -3.31 -0.63
CA SER A 235 11.96 -1.96 -0.40
C SER A 235 13.08 -1.91 0.66
N VAL A 236 13.09 -2.89 1.58
CA VAL A 236 14.14 -3.09 2.58
C VAL A 236 15.25 -3.99 2.02
N LEU A 237 14.85 -5.04 1.29
CA LEU A 237 15.77 -6.03 0.69
C LEU A 237 16.73 -5.42 -0.35
N TYR A 238 16.29 -4.35 -1.00
CA TYR A 238 17.05 -3.56 -1.97
C TYR A 238 17.23 -2.13 -1.47
N PRO A 239 18.11 -1.90 -0.48
CA PRO A 239 18.26 -0.60 0.15
C PRO A 239 18.69 0.46 -0.86
N HIS A 240 18.21 1.68 -0.67
CA HIS A 240 18.62 2.80 -1.49
C HIS A 240 20.11 3.13 -1.22
N PRO A 241 20.93 3.46 -2.24
CA PRO A 241 22.36 3.73 -2.05
C PRO A 241 22.68 4.89 -1.10
N ARG A 242 21.74 5.83 -0.92
CA ARG A 242 21.87 6.96 0.03
C ARG A 242 21.40 6.64 1.46
N GLY A 243 20.95 5.41 1.71
CA GLY A 243 20.34 5.03 2.99
C GLY A 243 18.99 5.68 3.22
N LEU A 244 18.44 5.43 4.42
CA LEU A 244 17.19 6.00 4.89
C LEU A 244 17.29 7.53 5.05
N PRO A 245 16.19 8.28 4.86
CA PRO A 245 14.81 7.82 4.63
C PRO A 245 14.50 7.49 3.15
N PHE A 246 15.48 7.51 2.25
CA PHE A 246 15.24 7.23 0.83
C PHE A 246 15.00 5.73 0.59
N ARG A 247 13.95 5.39 -0.17
CA ARG A 247 13.66 4.03 -0.64
C ARG A 247 13.74 3.96 -2.16
N SER A 248 14.28 2.86 -2.67
CA SER A 248 14.24 2.55 -4.11
C SER A 248 12.80 2.25 -4.51
N SER A 249 12.27 2.91 -5.54
CA SER A 249 10.92 2.60 -6.02
C SER A 249 10.87 1.23 -6.71
N LEU A 250 9.71 0.57 -6.66
CA LEU A 250 9.51 -0.69 -7.38
C LEU A 250 9.78 -0.55 -8.89
N ILE A 251 9.39 0.57 -9.49
CA ILE A 251 9.70 0.88 -10.90
C ILE A 251 11.22 0.90 -11.16
N PHE A 252 11.99 1.52 -10.25
CA PHE A 252 13.45 1.52 -10.36
C PHE A 252 14.02 0.09 -10.24
N LEU A 253 13.54 -0.69 -9.25
CA LEU A 253 13.99 -2.07 -9.04
C LEU A 253 13.64 -2.96 -10.24
N LYS A 254 12.42 -2.87 -10.78
CA LYS A 254 11.99 -3.57 -12.00
C LYS A 254 12.96 -3.29 -13.15
N ASN A 255 13.21 -2.02 -13.44
CA ASN A 255 14.11 -1.62 -14.53
C ASN A 255 15.55 -2.09 -14.31
N ARG A 256 16.04 -2.09 -13.06
CA ARG A 256 17.42 -2.46 -12.73
C ARG A 256 17.65 -3.96 -12.74
N TYR A 257 16.72 -4.75 -12.23
CA TYR A 257 16.95 -6.17 -11.93
C TYR A 257 16.16 -7.14 -12.82
N LEU A 258 14.99 -6.74 -13.30
CA LEU A 258 14.11 -7.60 -14.11
C LEU A 258 14.15 -7.24 -15.61
N GLY A 259 14.78 -6.11 -15.94
CA GLY A 259 14.78 -5.56 -17.29
C GLY A 259 13.45 -4.92 -17.68
N ARG A 260 13.37 -4.39 -18.91
CA ARG A 260 12.12 -3.90 -19.49
C ARG A 260 11.36 -5.08 -20.11
N GLY A 261 10.61 -5.81 -19.29
CA GLY A 261 9.62 -6.76 -19.80
C GLY A 261 8.56 -6.05 -20.66
N PRO A 262 7.85 -6.75 -21.55
CA PRO A 262 6.73 -6.19 -22.27
C PRO A 262 5.71 -5.60 -21.27
N LYS A 263 5.12 -4.44 -21.60
CA LYS A 263 3.95 -3.95 -20.86
C LYS A 263 2.84 -4.96 -21.08
N ILE A 264 2.64 -5.86 -20.12
CA ILE A 264 1.48 -6.74 -20.13
C ILE A 264 0.30 -5.84 -19.81
N ASP A 265 -0.68 -5.81 -20.71
CA ASP A 265 -1.97 -5.16 -20.48
C ASP A 265 -2.66 -5.96 -19.36
N THR A 266 -2.44 -5.53 -18.12
CA THR A 266 -2.96 -6.18 -16.93
C THR A 266 -4.24 -5.46 -16.54
N VAL A 267 -5.29 -6.23 -16.25
CA VAL A 267 -6.60 -5.69 -15.84
C VAL A 267 -6.45 -4.82 -14.60
N LEU A 268 -5.59 -5.22 -13.66
CA LEU A 268 -5.24 -4.47 -12.47
C LEU A 268 -3.73 -4.30 -12.38
N LYS A 269 -3.28 -3.06 -12.14
CA LYS A 269 -1.87 -2.71 -12.05
C LYS A 269 -1.15 -3.49 -10.94
N CYS A 270 -1.80 -3.69 -9.79
CA CYS A 270 -1.23 -4.42 -8.66
C CYS A 270 -0.80 -5.87 -9.00
N ARG A 271 -1.38 -6.49 -10.03
CA ARG A 271 -0.92 -7.78 -10.55
C ARG A 271 0.55 -7.74 -10.98
N GLY A 272 0.90 -6.76 -11.81
CA GLY A 272 2.26 -6.63 -12.33
C GLY A 272 3.27 -6.25 -11.26
N ASP A 273 2.81 -5.60 -10.19
CA ASP A 273 3.65 -5.20 -9.06
C ASP A 273 3.85 -6.37 -8.07
N ALA A 274 2.80 -7.15 -7.74
CA ALA A 274 2.93 -8.39 -6.96
C ALA A 274 3.83 -9.44 -7.65
N GLN A 275 3.72 -9.59 -8.98
CA GLN A 275 4.63 -10.46 -9.74
C GLN A 275 6.08 -9.97 -9.68
N ALA A 276 6.30 -8.67 -9.84
CA ALA A 276 7.64 -8.09 -9.79
C ALA A 276 8.29 -8.27 -8.42
N THR A 277 7.56 -8.08 -7.32
CA THR A 277 8.10 -8.25 -5.96
C THR A 277 8.46 -9.71 -5.69
N MET A 278 7.64 -10.67 -6.13
CA MET A 278 7.98 -12.10 -6.07
C MET A 278 9.26 -12.41 -6.86
N GLN A 279 9.40 -11.89 -8.08
CA GLN A 279 10.60 -12.10 -8.91
C GLN A 279 11.85 -11.49 -8.28
N LEU A 280 11.75 -10.29 -7.71
CA LEU A 280 12.84 -9.65 -6.97
C LEU A 280 13.26 -10.47 -5.76
N ALA A 281 12.31 -10.92 -4.93
CA ALA A 281 12.61 -11.75 -3.76
C ALA A 281 13.30 -13.07 -4.17
N ARG A 282 12.83 -13.71 -5.25
CA ARG A 282 13.47 -14.91 -5.82
C ARG A 282 14.90 -14.62 -6.27
N LEU A 283 15.14 -13.51 -6.96
CA LEU A 283 16.46 -13.13 -7.44
C LEU A 283 17.45 -12.95 -6.28
N LYS A 284 17.01 -12.30 -5.19
CA LYS A 284 17.83 -12.07 -4.01
C LYS A 284 18.30 -13.36 -3.33
N CYS A 285 17.53 -14.45 -3.42
CA CYS A 285 17.94 -15.73 -2.86
C CYS A 285 19.16 -16.37 -3.56
N PHE A 286 19.60 -15.84 -4.70
CA PHE A 286 20.72 -16.37 -5.50
C PHE A 286 21.90 -15.39 -5.61
N THR A 287 21.83 -14.24 -4.95
CA THR A 287 22.85 -13.18 -4.98
C THR A 287 23.38 -12.91 -3.58
#